data_AF-A0A6I1G3D7-F1
#
_entry.id   AF-A0A6I1G3D7-F1
#
_cell.length_a   1.000
_cell.length_b   1.000
_cell.length_c   1.000
_cell.angle_alpha   90.00
_cell.angle_beta   90.00
_cell.angle_gamma   90.00
#
_symmetry.space_group_name_H-M   'P 1'
#
loop_
_entity.id
_entity.type
_entity.pdbx_description
1 polymer ?
#
loop_
_entity_poly.entity_id
_entity_poly.type
_entity_poly.pdbx_seq_one_letter_code
_entity_poly.pdbx_strand_id
1 'polypeptide(L)' 'MSDHEKPTWAKPCGKCGQQVERWRGQGDVSCSCGAWYNAGGQRLRDDWTGNLAWRDDEVDDLEGFERQQLAKEGYR' A
#
# COMPACT_ATOMS: atom_id res chain seq x y z
N MET A 1 -16.10 25.36 16.33
CA MET A 1 -15.27 24.55 15.42
C MET A 1 -14.56 23.55 16.33
N SER A 2 -14.87 22.26 16.19
CA SER A 2 -14.47 21.23 17.17
C SER A 2 -12.96 21.02 17.16
N ASP A 3 -12.37 20.88 18.35
CA ASP A 3 -10.96 20.61 18.56
C ASP A 3 -10.52 19.31 17.88
N HIS A 4 -9.68 19.49 16.85
CA HIS A 4 -8.61 18.60 16.39
C HIS A 4 -8.99 17.20 15.90
N GLU A 5 -9.47 17.13 14.65
CA GLU A 5 -9.28 15.92 13.85
C GLU A 5 -7.76 15.69 13.68
N LYS A 6 -7.25 14.58 14.20
CA LYS A 6 -5.85 14.16 14.01
C LYS A 6 -5.82 12.99 13.02
N PRO A 7 -4.72 12.82 12.25
CA PRO A 7 -4.52 11.60 11.50
C PRO A 7 -4.63 10.38 12.41
N THR A 8 -5.22 9.29 11.90
CA THR A 8 -5.20 7.98 12.57
C THR A 8 -3.77 7.49 12.75
N TRP A 9 -2.92 7.75 11.75
CA TRP A 9 -1.49 7.66 11.87
C TRP A 9 -0.82 8.68 10.95
N ALA A 10 0.39 9.08 11.33
CA ALA A 10 1.21 10.02 10.57
C ALA A 10 2.68 9.61 10.74
N LYS A 11 3.44 9.49 9.64
CA LYS A 11 4.86 9.09 9.68
C LYS A 11 5.65 9.51 8.44
N PRO A 12 6.99 9.55 8.51
CA PRO A 12 7.83 9.71 7.33
C PRO A 12 7.65 8.55 6.35
N CYS A 13 7.64 8.87 5.06
CA CYS A 13 7.62 7.89 3.98
C CYS A 13 8.92 7.10 3.98
N GLY A 14 8.84 5.77 4.06
CA GLY A 14 10.00 4.87 4.02
C GLY A 14 10.78 4.87 2.70
N LYS A 15 10.33 5.60 1.67
CA LYS A 15 11.02 5.76 0.38
C LYS A 15 11.68 7.13 0.21
N CYS A 16 10.97 8.23 0.51
CA CYS A 16 11.47 9.59 0.26
C CYS A 16 11.53 10.49 1.51
N GLY A 17 11.14 10.00 2.68
CA GLY A 17 11.16 10.76 3.94
C GLY A 17 10.05 11.80 4.13
N GLN A 18 9.26 12.11 3.10
CA GLN A 18 8.14 13.07 3.22
C GLN A 18 7.06 12.56 4.19
N GLN A 19 6.40 13.47 4.90
CA GLN A 19 5.31 13.15 5.79
C GLN A 19 4.13 12.52 5.02
N VAL A 20 3.61 11.39 5.52
CA VAL A 20 2.38 10.76 5.04
C VAL A 20 1.41 10.68 6.20
N GLU A 21 0.16 11.06 5.95
CA GLU A 21 -0.91 11.08 6.92
C GLU A 21 -2.09 10.28 6.40
N ARG A 22 -2.70 9.47 7.26
CA ARG A 22 -3.97 8.83 6.97
C ARG A 22 -5.00 9.27 7.99
N TRP A 23 -6.16 9.67 7.50
CA TRP A 23 -7.29 10.15 8.28
C TRP A 23 -8.37 9.08 8.44
N ARG A 24 -9.24 9.24 9.43
CA ARG A 24 -10.33 8.30 9.68
C ARG A 24 -11.24 8.22 8.44
N GLY A 25 -11.57 7.01 8.02
CA GLY A 25 -12.40 6.77 6.83
C GLY A 25 -11.63 6.65 5.51
N GLN A 26 -10.33 6.96 5.48
CA GLN A 26 -9.50 6.68 4.30
C GLN A 26 -9.13 5.20 4.23
N GLY A 27 -9.05 4.67 3.01
CA GLY A 27 -8.43 3.37 2.73
C GLY A 27 -6.91 3.50 2.72
N ASP A 28 -6.29 2.87 1.73
CA ASP A 28 -4.87 2.99 1.46
C ASP A 28 -4.53 4.41 0.97
N VAL A 29 -3.35 4.90 1.33
CA VAL A 29 -2.88 6.24 0.95
C VAL A 29 -1.52 6.15 0.28
N SER A 30 -1.27 7.08 -0.64
CA SER A 30 0.00 7.16 -1.37
C SER A 30 0.79 8.39 -0.97
N CYS A 31 2.11 8.25 -0.97
CA CYS A 31 3.05 9.36 -0.97
C CYS A 31 3.25 9.84 -2.42
N SER A 32 3.56 11.12 -2.59
CA SER A 32 3.89 11.74 -3.88
C SER A 32 5.01 11.03 -4.65
N CYS A 33 5.92 10.32 -3.95
CA CYS A 33 6.99 9.51 -4.55
C CYS A 33 6.54 8.13 -5.07
N GLY A 34 5.24 7.84 -5.01
CA GLY A 34 4.61 6.60 -5.47
C GLY A 34 4.61 5.46 -4.45
N ALA A 35 5.10 5.67 -3.21
CA ALA A 35 5.00 4.65 -2.16
C ALA A 35 3.57 4.59 -1.62
N TRP A 36 3.01 3.39 -1.49
CA TRP A 36 1.68 3.16 -0.92
C TRP A 36 1.75 2.59 0.50
N TYR A 37 0.75 2.94 1.31
CA TYR A 37 0.60 2.47 2.67
C TYR A 37 -0.83 1.99 2.89
N ASN A 38 -0.97 0.81 3.51
CA ASN A 38 -2.28 0.29 3.83
C ASN A 38 -2.95 1.08 4.97
N ALA A 39 -4.23 0.80 5.24
CA ALA A 39 -4.96 1.43 6.34
C ALA A 39 -4.26 1.33 7.71
N GLY A 40 -3.51 0.24 7.95
CA GLY A 40 -2.69 0.01 9.16
C GLY A 40 -1.33 0.71 9.14
N GLY A 41 -1.00 1.43 8.08
CA GLY A 41 0.24 2.16 7.91
C GLY A 41 1.43 1.31 7.46
N GLN A 42 1.25 0.05 7.08
CA GLN A 42 2.36 -0.76 6.54
C GLN A 42 2.67 -0.33 5.11
N ARG A 43 3.96 -0.23 4.76
CA ARG A 43 4.39 0.08 3.39
C ARG A 43 4.09 -1.10 2.48
N LEU A 44 3.36 -0.88 1.39
CA LEU A 44 3.17 -1.88 0.34
C LEU A 44 4.45 -2.02 -0.49
N ARG A 45 4.66 -3.22 -1.06
CA ARG A 45 5.77 -3.45 -2.00
C ARG A 45 5.61 -2.52 -3.21
N ASP A 46 6.71 -2.09 -3.82
CA ASP A 46 6.64 -1.14 -4.96
C ASP A 46 5.91 -1.73 -6.18
N ASP A 47 5.83 -3.05 -6.27
CA ASP A 47 5.16 -3.82 -7.33
C ASP A 47 3.83 -4.42 -6.88
N TRP A 48 3.23 -3.96 -5.78
CA TRP A 48 2.03 -4.57 -5.19
C TRP A 48 0.87 -4.70 -6.19
N THR A 49 0.72 -3.78 -7.15
CA THR A 49 -0.33 -3.79 -8.18
C THR A 49 -0.24 -4.98 -9.13
N GLY A 50 0.87 -5.71 -9.15
CA GLY A 50 1.01 -6.95 -9.90
C GLY A 50 0.46 -8.19 -9.17
N ASN A 51 0.14 -8.09 -7.88
CA ASN A 51 -0.56 -9.16 -7.15
C ASN A 51 -2.05 -9.13 -7.51
N LEU A 52 -2.56 -10.13 -8.23
CA LEU A 52 -3.95 -10.15 -8.71
C LEU A 52 -5.01 -10.02 -7.61
N ALA A 53 -4.70 -10.46 -6.38
CA ALA A 53 -5.59 -10.38 -5.23
C ALA A 53 -6.11 -8.97 -4.93
N TRP A 54 -5.44 -7.91 -5.42
CA TRP A 54 -5.94 -6.54 -5.22
C TRP A 54 -7.20 -6.22 -6.03
N ARG A 55 -7.45 -6.94 -7.13
CA ARG A 55 -8.56 -6.65 -8.07
C ARG A 55 -9.45 -7.85 -8.38
N ASP A 56 -9.01 -9.05 -8.03
CA ASP A 56 -9.68 -10.32 -8.29
C ASP A 56 -9.99 -10.94 -6.93
N ASP A 57 -11.27 -10.93 -6.54
CA ASP A 57 -11.75 -11.42 -5.25
C ASP A 57 -11.77 -12.95 -5.14
N GLU A 58 -11.53 -13.66 -6.25
CA GLU A 58 -11.34 -15.11 -6.27
C GLU A 58 -9.88 -15.51 -6.02
N VAL A 59 -8.93 -14.57 -6.03
CA VAL A 59 -7.50 -14.82 -5.83
C VAL A 59 -7.07 -14.36 -4.44
N ASP A 60 -6.51 -15.26 -3.65
CA ASP A 60 -5.97 -14.91 -2.34
C ASP A 60 -4.60 -14.20 -2.42
N ASP A 61 -4.23 -13.51 -1.34
CA ASP A 61 -3.00 -12.72 -1.26
C ASP A 61 -1.73 -13.54 -1.56
N LEU A 62 -1.69 -14.81 -1.12
CA LEU A 62 -0.54 -15.69 -1.29
C LEU A 62 -0.46 -16.19 -2.73
N GLU A 63 -1.57 -16.68 -3.28
CA GLU A 63 -1.66 -17.14 -4.66
C GLU A 63 -1.29 -16.02 -5.64
N GLY A 64 -1.85 -14.82 -5.45
CA GLY A 64 -1.53 -13.70 -6.32
C GLY A 64 -0.09 -13.21 -6.16
N PHE A 65 0.53 -13.36 -4.98
CA PHE A 65 1.96 -13.13 -4.77
C PHE A 65 2.82 -14.14 -5.54
N GLU A 66 2.49 -15.43 -5.44
CA GLU A 66 3.21 -16.54 -6.08
C GLU A 66 3.14 -16.42 -7.61
N ARG A 67 1.95 -16.21 -8.17
CA ARG A 67 1.75 -15.96 -9.61
C ARG A 67 2.60 -14.79 -10.10
N GLN A 68 2.66 -13.71 -9.33
CA GLN A 68 3.51 -12.56 -9.66
C GLN A 68 5.01 -12.91 -9.65
N GLN A 69 5.49 -13.70 -8.70
CA GLN A 69 6.92 -14.07 -8.65
C GLN A 69 7.29 -15.02 -9.81
N LEU A 70 6.46 -16.02 -10.10
CA LEU A 70 6.67 -16.93 -11.23
C LEU A 70 6.76 -16.16 -12.57
N ALA A 71 5.90 -15.15 -12.76
CA ALA A 71 5.93 -14.31 -13.97
C ALA A 71 7.25 -13.52 -14.12
N LYS A 72 7.89 -13.12 -13.02
CA LYS A 72 9.19 -12.43 -13.05
C LYS A 72 10.34 -13.38 -13.33
N GLU A 73 10.28 -14.60 -12.79
CA GLU A 73 11.29 -15.62 -13.01
C GLU A 73 11.30 -16.08 -14.47
N GLY A 74 10.13 -16.22 -15.10
CA GLY A 74 10.04 -16.54 -16.53
C GLY A 74 10.47 -15.42 -17.49
N TYR A 75 10.67 -14.20 -16.99
CA TYR A 75 11.18 -13.04 -17.76
C TYR A 75 12.71 -12.87 -17.67
N ARG A 76 13.39 -13.72 -16.90
CA ARG A 76 14.85 -13.79 -16.79
C ARG A 76 15.44 -14.81 -17.75
#